data_AF-A0A527YLE9-F1
#
_entry.id   AF-A0A527YLE9-F1
#
_cell.length_a   1.000
_cell.length_b   1.000
_cell.length_c   1.000
_cell.angle_alpha   90.00
_cell.angle_beta   90.00
_cell.angle_gamma   90.00
#
_symmetry.space_group_name_H-M   'P 1'
#
loop_
_entity.id
_entity.type
_entity.pdbx_description
1 polymer ?
#
loop_
_entity_poly.entity_id
_entity_poly.type
_entity_poly.pdbx_seq_one_letter_code
_entity_poly.pdbx_strand_id
1 'polypeptide(L)'
;FVHAQEPVYEDAIGILRRGMMCTPYMEFIFPRLASSASDGVLEPYAIRSLEEANAYISSPLLGGRYRECVGTLQRLVNFSADTVF
;
A
#
# COMPACT_ATOMS: atom_id res chain seq x y z
N PHE A 1 -6.22 7.85 -3.60
CA PHE A 1 -5.80 6.44 -3.83
C PHE A 1 -5.91 6.01 -5.29
N VAL A 2 -7.10 5.95 -5.90
CA VAL A 2 -7.27 5.42 -7.28
C VAL A 2 -6.42 6.17 -8.30
N HIS A 3 -6.57 7.49 -8.42
CA HIS A 3 -5.77 8.32 -9.35
C HIS A 3 -4.26 8.27 -9.09
N ALA A 4 -3.85 8.12 -7.82
CA ALA A 4 -2.45 8.02 -7.46
C ALA A 4 -1.85 6.66 -7.88
N GLN A 5 -2.64 5.59 -7.79
CA GLN A 5 -2.23 4.24 -8.19
C GLN A 5 -2.35 4.02 -9.70
N GLU A 6 -3.34 4.60 -10.37
CA GLU A 6 -3.63 4.32 -11.79
C GLU A 6 -2.42 4.38 -12.75
N PRO A 7 -1.56 5.41 -12.71
CA PRO A 7 -0.39 5.48 -13.60
C PRO A 7 0.80 4.62 -13.17
N VAL A 8 0.83 4.13 -11.92
CA VAL A 8 2.01 3.47 -11.32
C VAL A 8 1.74 2.05 -10.83
N TYR A 9 0.48 1.59 -10.84
CA TYR A 9 0.10 0.31 -10.28
C TYR A 9 0.74 -0.86 -11.03
N GLU A 10 0.75 -0.80 -12.36
CA GLU A 10 1.39 -1.83 -13.18
C GLU A 10 2.90 -1.92 -12.95
N ASP A 11 3.54 -0.76 -12.76
CA ASP A 11 4.97 -0.69 -12.44
C ASP A 11 5.24 -1.23 -11.03
N ALA A 12 4.44 -0.80 -10.04
CA ALA A 12 4.53 -1.24 -8.66
C ALA A 12 4.37 -2.75 -8.51
N ILE A 13 3.33 -3.35 -9.12
CA ILE A 13 3.13 -4.80 -9.07
C ILE A 13 4.24 -5.54 -9.84
N GLY A 14 4.78 -4.95 -10.91
CA GLY A 14 5.93 -5.48 -11.64
C GLY A 14 7.19 -5.55 -10.77
N ILE A 15 7.46 -4.51 -10.00
CA ILE A 15 8.59 -4.44 -9.05
C ILE A 15 8.40 -5.45 -7.91
N LEU A 16 7.20 -5.51 -7.33
CA LEU A 16 6.84 -6.48 -6.30
C LEU A 16 6.99 -7.93 -6.79
N ARG A 17 6.56 -8.23 -8.02
CA ARG A 17 6.72 -9.56 -8.62
C ARG A 17 8.19 -9.95 -8.84
N ARG A 18 9.10 -8.97 -8.96
CA ARG A 18 10.54 -9.18 -9.07
C ARG A 18 11.23 -9.35 -7.71
N GLY A 19 10.50 -9.25 -6.61
CA GLY A 19 11.06 -9.38 -5.27
C GLY A 19 11.68 -8.11 -4.69
N MET A 20 11.40 -6.95 -5.29
CA MET A 20 11.87 -5.66 -4.80
C MET A 20 10.69 -4.89 -4.21
N MET A 21 10.93 -4.09 -3.17
CA MET A 21 9.95 -3.09 -2.74
C MET A 21 10.17 -1.77 -3.46
N CYS A 22 9.05 -1.11 -3.78
CA CYS A 22 9.08 0.22 -4.33
C CYS A 22 8.65 1.22 -3.24
N THR A 23 9.62 1.86 -2.60
CA THR A 23 9.44 2.84 -1.52
C THR A 23 8.44 3.97 -1.85
N PRO A 24 8.45 4.62 -3.04
CA PRO A 24 7.55 5.75 -3.30
C PRO A 24 6.07 5.38 -3.49
N TYR A 25 5.77 4.11 -3.74
CA TYR A 25 4.38 3.66 -3.98
C TYR A 25 3.72 3.06 -2.73
N MET A 26 4.51 2.75 -1.71
CA MET A 26 4.02 2.09 -0.50
C MET A 26 3.03 2.96 0.26
N GLU A 27 3.18 4.28 0.27
CA GLU A 27 2.33 5.18 1.05
C GLU A 27 0.85 5.11 0.66
N PHE A 28 0.55 4.85 -0.61
CA PHE A 28 -0.83 4.77 -1.11
C PHE A 28 -1.28 3.35 -1.52
N ILE A 29 -0.35 2.39 -1.63
CA ILE A 29 -0.66 0.95 -1.77
C ILE A 29 -0.86 0.31 -0.40
N PHE A 30 -0.06 0.69 0.60
CA PHE A 30 -0.12 0.25 1.99
C PHE A 30 -0.33 1.46 2.92
N PRO A 31 -1.47 2.15 2.81
CA PRO A 31 -1.72 3.33 3.63
C PRO A 31 -1.72 2.97 5.11
N ARG A 32 -0.99 3.76 5.90
CA ARG A 32 -0.91 3.60 7.36
C ARG A 32 -2.08 4.31 8.02
N LEU A 33 -2.51 3.80 9.16
CA LEU A 33 -3.46 4.52 10.02
C LEU A 33 -2.76 5.78 10.54
N ALA A 34 -3.40 6.93 10.43
CA ALA A 34 -2.91 8.17 11.00
C ALA A 34 -2.73 7.97 12.51
N SER A 35 -1.47 7.97 12.98
CA SER A 35 -1.18 8.08 14.40
C SER A 35 -1.58 9.49 14.83
N SER A 36 -2.21 9.63 15.99
CA SER A 36 -2.82 10.85 16.55
C SER A 36 -2.20 12.16 16.02
N ALA A 37 -3.06 13.12 15.64
CA ALA A 37 -2.77 14.41 15.00
C ALA A 37 -1.92 15.40 15.82
N SER A 38 -0.95 14.92 16.60
CA SER A 38 -0.05 15.71 17.43
C SER A 38 1.14 16.27 16.65
N ASP A 39 1.44 15.76 15.45
CA ASP A 39 2.65 16.19 14.69
C ASP A 39 2.36 17.10 13.48
N GLY A 40 1.09 17.47 13.22
CA GLY A 40 0.74 18.48 12.20
C GLY A 40 1.05 18.13 10.73
N VAL A 41 1.83 17.09 10.47
CA VAL A 41 2.11 16.58 9.13
C VAL A 41 1.06 15.53 8.78
N LEU A 42 0.06 15.95 8.01
CA LEU A 42 -0.84 15.01 7.33
C LEU A 42 -0.05 14.33 6.22
N GLU A 43 0.35 13.07 6.43
CA GLU A 43 0.78 12.22 5.32
C GLU A 43 -0.35 12.17 4.28
N PRO A 44 -0.07 12.41 2.99
CA PRO A 44 -1.08 12.63 1.96
C PRO A 44 -2.01 11.42 1.75
N TYR A 45 -1.63 10.24 2.23
CA TYR A 45 -2.35 8.98 2.06
C TYR A 45 -2.63 8.24 3.38
N ALA A 46 -2.51 8.90 4.54
CA ALA A 46 -2.84 8.28 5.81
C ALA A 46 -4.34 8.08 6.00
N ILE A 47 -4.72 6.87 6.43
CA ILE A 47 -6.11 6.53 6.76
C ILE A 47 -6.49 7.20 8.07
N ARG A 48 -7.51 8.06 8.05
CA ARG A 48 -7.88 8.89 9.22
C ARG A 48 -8.86 8.21 10.17
N SER A 49 -9.50 7.13 9.75
CA SER A 49 -10.57 6.48 10.52
C SER A 49 -10.76 5.02 10.12
N LEU A 50 -11.31 4.23 11.03
CA LEU A 50 -11.62 2.83 10.78
C LEU A 50 -12.68 2.66 9.67
N GLU A 51 -13.61 3.61 9.52
CA GLU A 51 -14.54 3.64 8.38
C GLU A 51 -13.82 3.82 7.04
N GLU A 52 -12.84 4.72 6.98
CA GLU A 52 -12.04 4.94 5.77
C GLU A 52 -11.19 3.69 5.43
N ALA A 53 -10.65 3.00 6.44
CA ALA A 53 -9.96 1.71 6.26
C ALA A 53 -10.89 0.65 5.66
N ASN A 54 -12.11 0.53 6.20
CA ASN A 54 -13.09 -0.42 5.71
C ASN A 54 -13.54 -0.07 4.29
N ALA A 55 -13.75 1.21 3.98
CA ALA A 55 -14.10 1.67 2.64
C ALA A 55 -12.98 1.37 1.64
N TYR A 56 -11.71 1.56 2.03
CA TYR A 56 -10.55 1.24 1.20
C TYR A 56 -10.50 -0.26 0.85
N ILE A 57 -10.61 -1.14 1.86
CA ILE A 57 -10.52 -2.59 1.66
C ILE A 57 -11.77 -3.15 0.98
N SER A 58 -12.95 -2.57 1.22
CA SER A 58 -14.22 -3.02 0.61
C SER A 58 -14.36 -2.58 -0.84
N SER A 59 -13.58 -1.60 -1.29
CA SER A 59 -13.57 -1.18 -2.69
C SER A 59 -13.09 -2.34 -3.58
N PRO A 60 -13.83 -2.72 -4.63
CA PRO A 60 -13.43 -3.81 -5.52
C PRO A 60 -12.10 -3.53 -6.22
N LEU A 61 -11.81 -2.25 -6.48
CA LEU A 61 -10.57 -1.84 -7.12
C LEU A 61 -9.42 -1.72 -6.10
N LEU A 62 -9.56 -0.89 -5.06
CA LEU A 62 -8.47 -0.67 -4.10
C LEU A 62 -8.20 -1.91 -3.24
N GLY A 63 -9.24 -2.57 -2.76
CA GLY A 63 -9.13 -3.83 -2.01
C GLY A 63 -8.58 -4.97 -2.86
N GLY A 64 -8.96 -5.04 -4.15
CA GLY A 64 -8.40 -5.98 -5.11
C GLY A 64 -6.90 -5.78 -5.29
N ARG A 65 -6.49 -4.54 -5.56
CA ARG A 65 -5.08 -4.15 -5.69
C ARG A 65 -4.27 -4.42 -4.42
N TYR A 66 -4.82 -4.08 -3.26
CA TYR A 66 -4.18 -4.36 -1.97
C TYR A 66 -3.92 -5.86 -1.78
N ARG A 67 -4.95 -6.70 -1.98
CA ARG A 67 -4.82 -8.17 -1.85
C ARG A 67 -3.84 -8.75 -2.86
N GLU A 68 -3.79 -8.23 -4.08
CA GLU A 68 -2.83 -8.67 -5.09
C GLU A 68 -1.38 -8.33 -4.71
N CYS A 69 -1.14 -7.11 -4.21
CA CYS A 69 0.17 -6.71 -3.70
C CYS A 69 0.59 -7.54 -2.49
N VAL A 70 -0.29 -7.72 -1.49
CA VAL A 70 -0.03 -8.57 -0.31
C VAL A 70 0.24 -10.01 -0.72
N GLY A 71 -0.58 -10.58 -1.62
CA GLY A 71 -0.39 -11.95 -2.10
C GLY A 71 0.91 -12.12 -2.89
N THR A 72 1.36 -11.09 -3.59
CA THR A 72 2.67 -11.07 -4.25
C THR A 72 3.80 -11.06 -3.23
N LEU A 73 3.73 -10.17 -2.23
CA LEU A 73 4.71 -10.12 -1.13
C LEU A 73 4.78 -11.43 -0.35
N GLN A 74 3.64 -12.04 -0.04
CA GLN A 74 3.57 -13.33 0.63
C GLN A 74 4.21 -14.47 -0.17
N ARG A 75 4.36 -14.36 -1.49
CA ARG A 75 5.10 -15.36 -2.29
C ARG A 75 6.60 -15.13 -2.28
N LEU A 76 7.07 -13.96 -1.87
CA LEU A 76 8.49 -13.62 -1.78
C LEU A 76 9.14 -14.18 -0.49
N VAL A 77 8.60 -15.24 0.11
CA VAL A 77 8.96 -15.87 1.41
C VAL A 77 10.47 -16.07 1.64
N ASN A 78 11.30 -16.00 0.60
CA ASN A 78 12.75 -16.07 0.69
C ASN A 78 13.46 -14.74 1.04
N PHE A 79 12.74 -13.62 1.15
CA PHE A 79 13.32 -12.34 1.57
C PHE A 79 12.76 -11.94 2.93
N SER A 80 13.65 -11.81 3.92
CA SER A 80 13.29 -11.26 5.23
C SER A 80 12.68 -9.87 5.07
N ALA A 81 11.75 -9.50 5.94
CA ALA A 81 11.14 -8.18 5.95
C ALA A 81 12.20 -7.05 5.96
N ASP A 82 13.36 -7.25 6.56
CA ASP A 82 14.50 -6.31 6.56
C ASP A 82 15.14 -6.08 5.17
N THR A 83 15.05 -7.06 4.26
CA THR A 83 15.55 -6.93 2.87
C THR A 83 14.53 -6.26 1.95
N VAL A 84 13.31 -6.09 2.45
CA VAL A 84 12.13 -5.71 1.70
C VAL A 84 11.69 -4.31 2.17
N PHE A 85 11.61 -4.04 3.48
CA PHE A 85 11.13 -2.79 4.10
C PHE A 85 12.24 -1.88 4.63
#